data_AF-A0A920TCN3-F1
#
_entry.id   AF-A0A920TCN3-F1
#
_cell.length_a   1.000
_cell.length_b   1.000
_cell.length_c   1.000
_cell.angle_alpha   90.00
_cell.angle_beta   90.00
_cell.angle_gamma   90.00
#
_symmetry.space_group_name_H-M   'P 1'
#
loop_
_entity.id
_entity.type
_entity.pdbx_description
1 polymer ?
#
loop_
_entity_poly.entity_id
_entity_poly.type
_entity_poly.pdbx_seq_one_letter_code
_entity_poly.pdbx_strand_id
1 'polypeptide(L)'
;MTITLTGQHTMTDRLTLLVLVLTLAAPTLAQDNYKLGPDSMVQEGVPQGTVSQHKWISKKVFPGTVRDYWIYVPKQYNGKTPQR
;
A
#
# COMPACT_ATOMS: atom_id res chain seq x y z
N MET A 1 -38.02 19.11 49.93
CA MET A 1 -36.67 18.50 49.93
C MET A 1 -36.63 17.49 48.81
N THR A 2 -36.17 17.89 47.62
CA THR A 2 -36.08 16.98 46.47
C THR A 2 -34.86 17.38 45.66
N ILE A 3 -33.84 16.54 45.72
CA ILE A 3 -32.50 16.80 45.21
C ILE A 3 -32.37 16.07 43.86
N THR A 4 -31.93 16.80 42.83
CA THR A 4 -31.14 16.37 41.66
C THR A 4 -31.52 15.11 40.87
N LEU A 5 -31.89 15.31 39.60
CA LEU A 5 -31.83 14.27 38.55
C LEU A 5 -31.19 14.78 37.23
N THR A 6 -30.32 15.80 37.31
CA THR A 6 -29.64 16.37 36.12
C THR A 6 -28.35 15.60 35.74
N GLY A 7 -27.90 14.64 36.55
CA GLY A 7 -26.63 13.91 36.36
C GLY A 7 -26.71 12.64 35.49
N GLN A 8 -27.90 12.09 35.24
CA GLN A 8 -28.05 10.80 34.54
C GLN A 8 -27.79 10.93 33.03
N HIS A 9 -28.32 11.96 32.39
CA HIS A 9 -28.22 12.19 30.95
C HIS A 9 -26.80 12.60 30.50
N THR A 10 -26.12 13.44 31.29
CA THR A 10 -24.75 13.88 30.98
C THR A 10 -23.73 12.74 31.05
N MET A 11 -23.97 11.72 31.87
CA MET A 11 -23.11 10.53 31.97
C MET A 11 -23.34 9.56 30.81
N THR A 12 -24.59 9.35 30.39
CA THR A 12 -24.92 8.49 29.23
C THR A 12 -24.42 9.09 27.91
N ASP A 13 -24.45 10.40 27.75
CA ASP A 13 -23.97 11.07 26.53
C ASP A 13 -22.45 10.96 26.39
N ARG A 14 -21.71 11.12 27.50
CA ARG A 14 -20.26 10.92 27.53
C ARG A 14 -19.86 9.47 27.25
N LEU A 15 -20.63 8.52 27.77
CA LEU A 15 -20.41 7.10 27.51
C LEU A 15 -20.69 6.74 26.06
N THR A 16 -21.78 7.27 25.48
CA THR A 16 -22.12 7.08 24.07
C THR A 16 -21.06 7.68 23.15
N LEU A 17 -20.58 8.88 23.47
CA LEU A 17 -19.50 9.53 22.73
C LEU A 17 -18.19 8.73 22.82
N LEU A 18 -17.85 8.21 24.00
CA LEU A 18 -16.65 7.38 24.18
C LEU A 18 -16.75 6.07 23.38
N VAL A 19 -17.91 5.40 23.40
CA VAL A 19 -18.15 4.19 22.60
C VAL A 19 -18.06 4.51 21.11
N LEU A 20 -18.63 5.62 20.65
CA LEU A 20 -18.54 6.07 19.26
C LEU A 20 -17.09 6.34 18.84
N VAL A 21 -16.29 6.98 19.69
CA VAL A 21 -14.87 7.23 19.43
C VAL A 21 -14.08 5.91 19.38
N LEU A 22 -14.36 4.97 20.27
CA LEU A 22 -13.70 3.65 20.29
C LEU A 22 -14.03 2.81 19.05
N THR A 23 -15.29 2.84 18.59
CA THR A 23 -15.69 2.09 17.38
C THR A 23 -15.12 2.70 16.09
N LEU A 24 -15.03 4.03 16.02
CA LEU A 24 -14.43 4.74 14.88
C LEU A 24 -12.89 4.59 14.82
N ALA A 25 -12.21 4.43 15.96
CA ALA A 25 -10.75 4.29 16.03
C ALA A 25 -10.25 2.86 15.80
N ALA A 26 -11.06 1.83 16.09
CA ALA A 26 -10.70 0.41 15.93
C ALA A 26 -10.09 0.02 14.55
N PRO A 27 -10.60 0.48 13.38
CA PRO A 27 -10.04 0.09 12.09
C PRO A 27 -8.60 0.58 11.85
N THR A 28 -8.13 1.61 12.57
CA THR A 28 -6.74 2.10 12.45
C THR A 28 -5.72 1.17 13.09
N LEU A 29 -6.14 0.31 14.04
CA LEU A 29 -5.28 -0.66 14.72
C LEU A 29 -5.10 -1.96 13.94
N ALA A 30 -5.86 -2.16 12.85
CA ALA A 30 -5.77 -3.35 11.99
C ALA A 30 -4.64 -3.26 10.95
N GLN A 31 -3.87 -2.17 10.93
CA GLN A 31 -2.75 -2.03 10.01
C GLN A 31 -1.55 -2.82 10.53
N ASP A 32 -1.28 -3.96 9.89
CA ASP A 32 -0.09 -4.75 10.17
C ASP A 32 1.18 -3.97 9.80
N ASN A 33 2.10 -3.86 10.77
CA ASN A 33 3.44 -3.32 10.53
C ASN A 33 4.30 -4.39 9.82
N TYR A 34 4.01 -4.65 8.54
CA TYR A 34 4.74 -5.64 7.75
C TYR A 34 6.22 -5.27 7.66
N LYS A 35 7.08 -6.11 8.25
CA LYS A 35 8.53 -5.98 8.16
C LYS A 35 9.03 -6.88 7.03
N LEU A 36 9.82 -6.31 6.13
CA LEU A 36 10.49 -7.08 5.09
C LEU A 36 11.43 -8.09 5.74
N GLY A 37 11.36 -9.34 5.28
CA GLY A 37 12.34 -10.37 5.61
C GLY A 37 13.66 -10.13 4.89
N PRO A 38 14.74 -10.84 5.28
CA PRO A 38 16.05 -10.72 4.65
C PRO A 38 16.01 -10.96 3.14
N ASP A 39 15.19 -11.89 2.66
CA ASP A 39 15.05 -12.21 1.22
C ASP A 39 14.42 -11.09 0.39
N SER A 40 13.72 -10.16 1.05
CA SER A 40 13.13 -8.98 0.40
C SER A 40 14.07 -7.77 0.38
N MET A 41 15.26 -7.91 0.97
CA MET A 41 16.28 -6.87 1.00
C MET A 41 17.29 -7.06 -0.14
N VAL A 42 17.93 -5.96 -0.56
CA VAL A 42 19.03 -6.02 -1.53
C VAL A 42 20.19 -6.81 -0.93
N GLN A 43 20.63 -7.82 -1.66
CA GLN A 43 21.77 -8.65 -1.28
C GLN A 43 23.05 -8.07 -1.88
N GLU A 44 24.08 -7.88 -1.05
CA GLU A 44 25.40 -7.43 -1.52
C GLU A 44 26.03 -8.47 -2.46
N GLY A 45 26.74 -7.99 -3.48
CA GLY A 45 27.43 -8.84 -4.46
C GLY A 45 26.53 -9.46 -5.55
N VAL A 46 25.20 -9.37 -5.44
CA VAL A 46 24.29 -9.83 -6.50
C VAL A 46 24.30 -8.84 -7.67
N PRO A 47 24.65 -9.27 -8.90
CA PRO A 47 24.72 -8.38 -10.05
C PRO A 47 23.35 -7.76 -10.37
N GLN A 48 23.28 -6.43 -10.37
CA GLN A 48 22.07 -5.71 -10.71
C GLN A 48 21.94 -5.49 -12.21
N GLY A 49 20.79 -5.86 -12.75
CA GLY A 49 20.42 -5.54 -14.13
C GLY A 49 20.11 -4.05 -14.32
N THR A 50 19.60 -3.71 -15.49
CA THR A 50 19.23 -2.34 -15.87
C THR A 50 17.74 -2.27 -16.18
N VAL A 51 17.07 -1.25 -15.64
CA VAL A 51 15.68 -0.94 -15.98
C VAL A 51 15.66 0.25 -16.94
N SER A 52 14.98 0.10 -18.07
CA SER A 52 14.85 1.14 -19.09
C SER A 52 13.38 1.45 -19.38
N GLN A 53 13.02 2.73 -19.33
CA GLN A 53 11.67 3.20 -19.64
C GLN A 53 11.49 3.33 -21.15
N HIS A 54 10.31 2.93 -21.62
CA HIS A 54 9.89 3.01 -23.00
C HIS A 54 8.43 3.43 -23.08
N LYS A 55 8.01 3.81 -24.29
CA LYS A 55 6.65 4.24 -24.58
C LYS A 55 6.14 3.52 -25.81
N TRP A 56 4.97 2.92 -25.71
CA TRP A 56 4.27 2.30 -26.82
C TRP A 56 3.01 3.08 -27.16
N ILE A 57 2.78 3.33 -28.45
CA ILE A 57 1.59 3.99 -28.96
C ILE A 57 0.82 2.99 -29.81
N SER A 58 -0.41 2.69 -29.41
CA SER A 58 -1.24 1.75 -30.15
C SER A 58 -1.74 2.36 -31.46
N LYS A 59 -1.53 1.62 -32.56
CA LYS A 59 -2.03 1.98 -33.89
C LYS A 59 -3.30 1.23 -34.30
N LYS A 60 -3.55 0.04 -33.71
CA LYS A 60 -4.60 -0.89 -34.15
C LYS A 60 -5.68 -1.11 -33.09
N VAL A 61 -5.28 -1.43 -31.86
CA VAL A 61 -6.22 -1.76 -30.77
C VAL A 61 -6.27 -0.59 -29.79
N PHE A 62 -7.39 0.12 -29.74
CA PHE A 62 -7.51 1.44 -29.08
C PHE A 62 -6.51 2.47 -29.63
N PRO A 63 -6.66 2.90 -30.91
CA PRO A 63 -5.74 3.84 -31.56
C PRO A 63 -5.52 5.12 -30.75
N GLY A 64 -4.28 5.58 -30.67
CA GLY A 64 -3.90 6.78 -29.91
C GLY A 64 -3.65 6.52 -28.42
N THR A 65 -3.91 5.32 -27.91
CA THR A 65 -3.56 4.97 -26.53
C THR A 65 -2.04 4.90 -26.36
N VAL A 66 -1.53 5.60 -25.35
CA VAL A 66 -0.12 5.61 -24.97
C VAL A 66 0.07 4.75 -23.72
N ARG A 67 1.10 3.91 -23.72
CA ARG A 67 1.49 3.09 -22.57
C ARG A 67 2.97 3.28 -22.30
N ASP A 68 3.29 3.80 -21.12
CA ASP A 68 4.65 3.75 -20.60
C ASP A 68 4.90 2.36 -20.01
N TYR A 69 6.06 1.79 -20.31
CA TYR A 69 6.46 0.48 -19.83
C TYR A 69 7.96 0.45 -19.55
N TRP A 70 8.39 -0.50 -18.71
CA TRP A 70 9.78 -0.66 -18.31
C TRP A 70 10.26 -2.06 -18.67
N ILE A 71 11.49 -2.14 -19.16
CA ILE A 71 12.17 -3.42 -19.41
C ILE A 71 13.32 -3.54 -18.42
N TYR A 72 13.31 -4.61 -17.63
CA TYR A 72 14.47 -5.04 -16.84
C TYR A 72 15.33 -6.01 -17.65
N VAL A 73 16.63 -5.74 -17.71
CA VAL A 73 17.62 -6.59 -18.34
C VAL A 73 18.62 -7.06 -17.29
N PRO A 74 18.67 -8.37 -16.94
CA PRO A 74 19.65 -8.89 -15.99
C PRO A 74 21.09 -8.60 -16.41
N LYS A 75 21.99 -8.38 -15.45
CA LYS A 75 23.41 -8.04 -15.73
C LYS A 75 24.13 -9.08 -16.59
N GLN A 76 23.74 -10.34 -16.45
CA GLN A 76 24.35 -11.49 -17.12
C GLN A 76 23.74 -11.76 -18.51
N TYR A 77 22.68 -11.04 -18.90
CA TYR A 77 22.03 -11.25 -20.18
C TYR A 77 22.89 -10.69 -21.32
N ASN A 78 23.21 -11.55 -22.29
CA ASN A 78 24.03 -11.20 -23.45
C ASN A 78 23.24 -11.09 -24.77
N GLY A 79 21.91 -11.21 -24.73
CA GLY A 79 21.06 -11.10 -25.90
C GLY A 79 21.06 -12.30 -26.85
N LYS A 80 21.90 -13.31 -26.63
CA LYS A 80 22.09 -14.43 -27.59
C LYS A 80 21.16 -15.60 -27.35
N THR A 81 20.73 -15.79 -26.10
CA THR A 81 19.85 -16.88 -25.69
C THR A 81 18.71 -16.33 -24.86
N PRO A 82 17.46 -16.70 -25.12
CA PRO A 82 16.34 -16.38 -24.24
C PRO A 82 16.67 -16.84 -22.82
N GLN A 83 16.47 -15.96 -21.83
CA GLN A 83 16.54 -16.36 -20.42
C GLN A 83 15.14 -16.80 -19.98
N ARG A 84 15.09 -17.93 -19.28
CA ARG A 84 13.86 -18.57 -18.80
C ARG A 84 13.71 -18.36 -17.30
#